data_AF-A0A9D7RGB8-F1
#
_entry.id   AF-A0A9D7RGB8-F1
#
_cell.length_a   1.000
_cell.length_b   1.000
_cell.length_c   1.000
_cell.angle_alpha   90.00
_cell.angle_beta   90.00
_cell.angle_gamma   90.00
#
_symmetry.space_group_name_H-M   'P 1'
#
loop_
_entity.id
_entity.type
_entity.pdbx_description
1 polymer ?
#
loop_
_entity_poly.entity_id
_entity_poly.type
_entity_poly.pdbx_seq_one_letter_code
_entity_poly.pdbx_strand_id
1 'polypeptide(L)' 'MSVLIYLVPVSLILLGLAFWAFWWAVKRGQFDNLDTPAIDILTSDERETPLRDPRQAVMPKESSDRAD' A
#
# COMPACT_ATOMS: atom_id res chain seq x y z
N MET A 1 -34.43 -3.17 -35.49
CA MET A 1 -34.65 -4.01 -34.30
C MET A 1 -33.62 -5.14 -34.22
N SER A 2 -32.34 -4.84 -34.45
CA SER A 2 -31.27 -5.87 -34.53
C SER A 2 -30.18 -5.63 -33.49
N VAL A 3 -29.95 -4.38 -33.11
CA VAL A 3 -28.96 -4.00 -32.08
C VAL A 3 -29.28 -4.61 -30.72
N LEU A 4 -30.56 -4.75 -30.37
CA LEU A 4 -31.01 -5.33 -29.09
C LEU A 4 -30.51 -6.77 -28.92
N ILE A 5 -30.48 -7.55 -30.01
CA ILE A 5 -30.01 -8.95 -30.02
C ILE A 5 -28.53 -9.04 -29.67
N TYR A 6 -27.73 -8.03 -29.99
CA TYR A 6 -26.32 -7.96 -29.61
C TYR A 6 -26.11 -7.31 -28.24
N LEU A 7 -26.92 -6.31 -27.90
CA LEU A 7 -26.77 -5.56 -26.66
C LEU A 7 -27.11 -6.41 -25.42
N VAL A 8 -28.11 -7.28 -25.51
CA VAL A 8 -28.49 -8.19 -24.42
C VAL A 8 -27.33 -9.13 -24.01
N PRO A 9 -26.73 -9.93 -24.90
CA PRO A 9 -25.63 -10.81 -24.53
C PRO A 9 -24.38 -10.05 -24.08
N VAL A 10 -24.05 -8.93 -24.73
CA VAL A 10 -22.93 -8.07 -24.29
C VAL A 10 -23.15 -7.57 -22.87
N SER A 11 -24.37 -7.13 -22.54
CA SER A 11 -24.70 -6.66 -21.20
C SER A 11 -24.61 -7.77 -20.14
N LEU A 12 -25.05 -8.99 -20.47
CA LEU A 12 -24.93 -10.15 -19.58
C LEU A 12 -23.46 -10.53 -19.32
N ILE A 13 -22.62 -10.47 -20.36
CA ILE A 13 -21.18 -10.72 -20.22
C ILE A 13 -20.55 -9.66 -19.31
N LEU A 14 -20.82 -8.38 -19.55
CA LEU A 14 -20.31 -7.29 -18.73
C LEU A 14 -20.77 -7.39 -17.27
N LEU A 15 -22.05 -7.72 -17.05
CA LEU A 15 -22.60 -7.93 -15.72
C LEU A 15 -21.92 -9.12 -15.01
N GLY A 16 -21.71 -10.22 -15.73
CA GLY A 16 -20.98 -11.38 -15.21
C GLY A 16 -19.53 -11.07 -14.85
N LEU A 17 -18.83 -10.31 -15.70
CA LEU A 17 -17.46 -9.83 -15.42
C LEU A 17 -17.44 -8.92 -14.19
N ALA A 18 -18.37 -7.98 -14.09
CA ALA A 18 -18.47 -7.09 -12.94
C ALA A 18 -18.71 -7.85 -11.64
N PHE A 19 -19.64 -8.82 -11.65
CA PHE A 19 -19.92 -9.67 -10.50
C PHE A 19 -18.71 -10.51 -10.10
N TRP A 20 -18.02 -11.11 -11.08
CA TRP A 20 -16.83 -11.90 -10.83
C TRP A 20 -15.67 -11.06 -10.26
N ALA A 21 -15.41 -9.89 -10.85
CA ALA A 21 -14.39 -8.96 -10.37
C ALA A 21 -14.70 -8.46 -8.95
N PHE A 22 -15.97 -8.13 -8.67
CA PHE A 22 -16.43 -7.72 -7.35
C PHE A 22 -16.22 -8.84 -6.32
N TRP A 23 -16.66 -10.06 -6.60
CA TRP A 23 -16.46 -11.20 -5.68
C TRP A 23 -14.97 -11.47 -5.45
N TRP A 24 -14.15 -11.42 -6.50
CA TRP A 24 -12.70 -11.55 -6.38
C TRP A 24 -12.08 -10.48 -5.48
N ALA A 25 -12.50 -9.21 -5.62
CA ALA A 25 -11.99 -8.09 -4.81
C ALA A 25 -12.37 -8.24 -3.33
N VAL A 26 -13.62 -8.65 -3.05
CA VAL A 26 -14.10 -8.96 -1.70
C VAL A 26 -13.27 -10.10 -1.08
N LYS A 27 -13.03 -11.19 -1.82
CA LYS A 27 -12.22 -12.32 -1.31
C LYS A 27 -10.75 -11.91 -1.05
N ARG A 28 -10.22 -10.94 -1.80
CA ARG A 28 -8.86 -10.43 -1.61
C ARG A 28 -8.74 -9.42 -0.46
N GLY A 29 -9.83 -9.10 0.24
CA GLY A 29 -9.80 -8.15 1.34
C GLY A 29 -9.46 -6.72 0.90
N GLN A 30 -9.73 -6.35 -0.37
CA GLN A 30 -9.41 -5.01 -0.87
C GLN A 30 -10.15 -3.90 -0.10
N PHE A 31 -11.27 -4.25 0.54
CA PHE A 31 -12.08 -3.36 1.35
C PHE A 31 -11.71 -3.35 2.83
N ASP A 32 -10.72 -4.13 3.26
CA ASP A 32 -10.35 -4.22 4.69
C ASP A 32 -9.39 -3.09 5.12
N ASN A 33 -8.80 -2.37 4.17
CA ASN A 33 -7.74 -1.39 4.43
C ASN A 33 -8.12 0.06 4.04
N LEU A 34 -9.41 0.43 4.19
CA LEU A 34 -9.87 1.81 3.95
C LEU A 34 -9.47 2.80 5.06
N ASP A 35 -9.16 2.31 6.26
CA ASP A 35 -8.90 3.15 7.43
C ASP A 35 -7.46 3.69 7.50
N THR A 36 -6.51 3.03 6.84
CA THR A 36 -5.07 3.33 6.97
C THR A 36 -4.60 4.60 6.27
N PRO A 37 -4.95 4.91 5.00
CA PRO A 37 -4.29 6.01 4.28
C PRO A 37 -4.77 7.42 4.68
N ALA A 38 -6.01 7.57 5.15
CA ALA A 38 -6.57 8.89 5.49
C ALA A 38 -6.05 9.44 6.83
N ILE A 39 -5.77 8.55 7.79
CA ILE A 39 -5.20 8.92 9.10
C ILE A 39 -3.67 9.07 8.98
N ASP A 40 -3.00 8.30 8.12
CA ASP A 40 -1.54 8.36 7.96
C ASP A 40 -1.08 9.77 7.58
N ILE A 41 -1.78 10.48 6.68
CA ILE A 41 -1.36 11.83 6.26
C ILE A 41 -1.46 12.90 7.37
N LEU A 42 -2.35 12.71 8.35
CA LEU A 42 -2.55 13.61 9.48
C LEU A 42 -1.64 13.25 10.66
N THR A 43 -1.25 11.97 10.78
CA THR A 43 -0.45 11.45 11.92
C THR A 43 1.04 11.27 11.55
N SER A 44 1.39 11.42 10.27
CA SER A 44 2.77 11.29 9.75
C SER A 44 3.74 12.35 10.29
N ASP A 45 3.23 13.45 10.85
CA ASP A 45 4.07 14.52 11.41
C ASP A 45 4.48 14.25 12.88
N GLU A 46 3.97 13.18 13.50
CA GLU A 46 4.21 12.86 14.91
C GLU A 46 5.05 11.60 15.14
N ARG A 47 5.46 10.89 14.07
CA ARG A 47 6.50 9.86 14.18
C ARG A 47 7.86 10.51 14.03
N GLU A 48 8.38 10.91 15.18
CA GLU A 48 9.79 10.94 15.54
C GLU A 48 10.70 10.41 14.43
N THR A 49 11.22 11.30 13.59
CA THR A 49 12.55 11.08 13.04
C THR A 49 13.43 10.73 14.24
N PRO A 50 14.03 9.53 14.31
CA PRO A 50 15.17 9.38 15.17
C PRO A 50 16.15 10.41 14.61
N LEU A 51 16.43 11.46 15.38
CA LEU A 51 17.56 12.33 15.13
C LEU A 51 18.77 11.40 15.03
N ARG A 52 19.10 10.98 13.81
CA ARG A 52 20.37 10.35 13.48
C ARG A 52 21.37 11.44 13.80
N ASP A 53 21.91 11.41 15.01
CA ASP A 53 22.95 12.34 15.44
C ASP A 53 24.08 12.25 14.41
N PRO A 54 24.31 13.28 13.60
CA PRO A 54 25.34 13.26 12.58
C PRO A 54 26.74 13.06 13.18
N ARG A 55 26.90 13.23 14.51
CA ARG A 55 28.15 13.01 15.24
C ARG A 55 28.53 11.55 15.40
N GLN A 56 27.63 10.59 15.18
CA GLN A 56 27.97 9.16 15.25
C GLN A 56 28.47 8.60 13.91
N ALA A 57 28.38 9.38 12.82
CA ALA A 57 28.82 8.95 11.49
C ALA A 57 30.29 9.26 11.18
N VAL A 58 31.00 9.98 12.06
CA VAL A 58 32.42 10.36 11.84
C VAL A 58 33.21 10.15 13.12
N MET A 59 33.68 8.93 13.36
CA MET A 59 35.07 8.69 13.76
C MET A 59 35.48 7.26 13.35
N PRO A 60 36.23 7.12 12.25
CA PRO A 60 36.89 5.88 11.87
C PRO A 60 38.02 5.49 12.82
N LYS A 61 38.10 4.18 13.11
CA LYS A 61 39.32 3.33 13.24
C LYS A 61 40.26 3.69 14.40
N GLU A 62 40.36 2.82 15.40
CA GLU A 62 41.41 1.78 15.45
C GLU A 62 42.77 2.34 15.87
N SER A 63 43.17 2.06 17.11
CA SER A 63 44.56 1.79 17.50
C SER A 63 44.56 1.45 18.98
N SER A 64 44.89 0.21 19.31
CA SER A 64 46.19 -0.11 19.91
C SER A 64 46.13 0.11 21.43
N ASP A 65 45.87 -0.93 22.19
CA ASP A 65 46.96 -1.82 22.65
C ASP A 65 47.98 -1.03 23.49
N ARG A 66 47.70 -1.00 24.80
CA ARG A 66 48.56 -0.70 25.96
C ARG A 66 47.60 -0.61 27.14
N ALA A 67 47.43 -1.61 28.01
CA ALA A 67 48.40 -2.43 28.72
C ALA A 67 49.43 -1.61 29.50
N ASP A 68 48.97 -1.06 30.62
CA ASP A 68 49.73 -0.74 31.82
C ASP A 68 48.80 -0.51 33.03
#